data_AF-A0AAD8XGN3-F1
#
_entry.id   AF-A0AAD8XGN3-F1
#
_cell.length_a   1.000
_cell.length_b   1.000
_cell.length_c   1.000
_cell.angle_alpha   90.00
_cell.angle_beta   90.00
_cell.angle_gamma   90.00
#
_symmetry.space_group_name_H-M   'P 1'
#
loop_
_entity.id
_entity.type
_entity.pdbx_description
1 polymer ?
#
loop_
_entity_poly.entity_id
_entity_poly.type
_entity_poly.pdbx_seq_one_letter_code
_entity_poly.pdbx_strand_id
1 'polypeptide(L)'
;HIDDDLGAEVLQKLFFGMPRLQALDFAGCTSPSFKNSFASLVDMDWPETLSITRLSLHKCLTLPPALFEKIMPRLTNVTHLDLAQTKITDRALQAIPKTARITHLNLAKCTLLTAPTVINFLATHPAVRNLVYLSVATDARSHQLLDVEDVSQLIPVLPKTLRSLSLKGSRMDDSHLELLRPLTKYLEELAVGRDMDVNAAAKLLEPADEKKQEEPHMIRYLDLSDLWGSELDIVDLFSSRNSLLKPSSVPLEVVEISEQSFKSLSRNRALERVGWSLQEIGSRCWMVRMQDHRKDQDRGYRWWKIGADNWGMRKIPVARAEVGGMYGSFMFGRKL
;
A
#
# COMPACT_ATOMS: atom_id res chain seq x y z
N HIS A 1 -23.77 -1.08 11.02
CA HIS A 1 -22.46 -1.64 10.63
C HIS A 1 -22.75 -3.10 10.31
N ILE A 2 -22.46 -3.61 9.11
CA ILE A 2 -22.92 -4.96 8.69
C ILE A 2 -22.25 -6.11 9.47
N ASP A 3 -21.19 -5.80 10.22
CA ASP A 3 -20.37 -6.72 11.00
C ASP A 3 -21.19 -7.64 11.93
N ASP A 4 -22.28 -7.13 12.54
CA ASP A 4 -23.14 -7.94 13.42
C ASP A 4 -24.26 -8.70 12.68
N ASP A 5 -24.52 -8.36 11.41
CA ASP A 5 -25.58 -8.93 10.59
C ASP A 5 -25.08 -10.11 9.71
N LEU A 6 -23.77 -10.40 9.71
CA LEU A 6 -23.16 -11.46 8.90
C LEU A 6 -23.15 -12.80 9.65
N GLY A 7 -24.28 -13.50 9.60
CA GLY A 7 -24.41 -14.88 10.09
C GLY A 7 -23.68 -15.92 9.25
N ALA A 8 -23.41 -17.09 9.81
CA ALA A 8 -22.73 -18.21 9.14
C ALA A 8 -23.40 -18.62 7.82
N GLU A 9 -24.74 -18.68 7.78
CA GLU A 9 -25.51 -19.03 6.57
C GLU A 9 -25.34 -18.00 5.46
N VAL A 10 -25.24 -16.71 5.81
CA VAL A 10 -25.00 -15.63 4.85
C VAL A 10 -23.60 -15.77 4.27
N LEU A 11 -22.58 -15.97 5.11
CA LEU A 11 -21.21 -16.19 4.64
C LEU A 11 -21.11 -17.44 3.77
N GLN A 12 -21.74 -18.54 4.18
CA GLN A 12 -21.82 -19.77 3.40
C GLN A 12 -22.45 -19.50 2.03
N LYS A 13 -23.56 -18.75 1.97
CA LYS A 13 -24.20 -18.39 0.70
C LYS A 13 -23.28 -17.55 -0.17
N LEU A 14 -22.59 -16.55 0.39
CA LEU A 14 -21.66 -15.69 -0.32
C LEU A 14 -20.48 -16.47 -0.93
N PHE A 15 -19.89 -17.40 -0.17
CA PHE A 15 -18.74 -18.18 -0.65
C PHE A 15 -19.13 -19.37 -1.53
N PHE A 16 -20.21 -20.08 -1.23
CA PHE A 16 -20.51 -21.39 -1.84
C PHE A 16 -21.69 -21.34 -2.82
N GLY A 17 -22.62 -20.40 -2.64
CA GLY A 17 -23.92 -20.43 -3.32
C GLY A 17 -24.16 -19.27 -4.28
N MET A 18 -23.13 -18.48 -4.62
CA MET A 18 -23.23 -17.34 -5.52
C MET A 18 -22.14 -17.38 -6.61
N PRO A 19 -22.25 -18.24 -7.64
CA PRO A 19 -21.19 -18.48 -8.63
C PRO A 19 -20.88 -17.27 -9.52
N ARG A 20 -21.75 -16.25 -9.56
CA ARG A 20 -21.52 -14.99 -10.27
C ARG A 20 -20.89 -13.90 -9.39
N LEU A 21 -20.75 -14.15 -8.07
CA LEU A 21 -20.13 -13.20 -7.16
C LEU A 21 -18.62 -13.20 -7.38
N GLN A 22 -18.09 -12.03 -7.71
CA GLN A 22 -16.67 -11.84 -8.03
C GLN A 22 -15.91 -11.05 -6.97
N ALA A 23 -16.61 -10.23 -6.18
CA ALA A 23 -15.99 -9.32 -5.24
C ALA A 23 -16.64 -9.43 -3.86
N LEU A 24 -15.80 -9.55 -2.83
CA LEU A 24 -16.19 -9.50 -1.42
C LEU A 24 -15.29 -8.53 -0.68
N ASP A 25 -15.89 -7.63 0.09
CA ASP A 25 -15.20 -6.69 0.97
C ASP A 25 -15.76 -6.78 2.37
N PHE A 26 -14.93 -7.22 3.32
CA PHE A 26 -15.27 -7.28 4.73
C PHE A 26 -14.48 -6.25 5.55
N ALA A 27 -13.96 -5.20 4.93
CA ALA A 27 -13.05 -4.27 5.58
C ALA A 27 -13.56 -3.72 6.92
N GLY A 28 -12.72 -3.85 7.95
CA GLY A 28 -13.01 -3.38 9.29
C GLY A 28 -13.96 -4.26 10.11
N CYS A 29 -14.46 -5.38 9.56
CA CYS A 29 -15.29 -6.31 10.31
C CYS A 29 -14.45 -7.05 11.34
N THR A 30 -14.77 -6.85 12.62
CA THR A 30 -14.01 -7.36 13.76
C THR A 30 -14.88 -7.83 14.93
N SER A 31 -16.20 -7.77 14.81
CA SER A 31 -17.09 -8.11 15.93
C SER A 31 -16.96 -9.59 16.34
N PRO A 32 -17.31 -9.92 17.60
CA PRO A 32 -17.36 -11.31 18.03
C PRO A 32 -18.33 -12.16 17.20
N SER A 33 -19.47 -11.59 16.78
CA SER A 33 -20.45 -12.28 15.93
C SER A 33 -19.83 -12.67 14.59
N PHE A 34 -19.21 -11.71 13.90
CA PHE A 34 -18.50 -11.92 12.65
C PHE A 34 -17.40 -12.99 12.76
N LYS A 35 -16.58 -12.89 13.81
CA LYS A 35 -15.54 -13.90 14.11
C LYS A 35 -16.14 -15.30 14.25
N ASN A 36 -17.21 -15.43 15.04
CA ASN A 36 -17.84 -16.72 15.30
C ASN A 36 -18.49 -17.31 14.03
N SER A 37 -19.15 -16.46 13.23
CA SER A 37 -19.69 -16.87 11.94
C SER A 37 -18.60 -17.43 11.02
N PHE A 38 -17.48 -16.71 10.85
CA PHE A 38 -16.36 -17.21 10.05
C PHE A 38 -15.67 -18.45 10.64
N ALA A 39 -15.57 -18.55 11.96
CA ALA A 39 -15.02 -19.73 12.62
C ALA A 39 -15.84 -20.98 12.31
N SER A 40 -17.17 -20.87 12.27
CA SER A 40 -18.05 -21.99 11.91
C SER A 40 -17.83 -22.50 10.48
N LEU A 41 -17.35 -21.64 9.57
CA LEU A 41 -17.04 -22.04 8.19
C LEU A 41 -15.77 -22.88 8.10
N VAL A 42 -14.85 -22.84 9.07
CA VAL A 42 -13.54 -23.53 8.98
C VAL A 42 -13.70 -25.05 8.83
N ASP A 43 -14.69 -25.61 9.53
CA ASP A 43 -14.95 -27.05 9.56
C ASP A 43 -15.93 -27.51 8.46
N MET A 44 -16.46 -26.58 7.66
CA MET A 44 -17.35 -26.91 6.54
C MET A 44 -16.57 -27.46 5.34
N ASP A 45 -17.30 -28.18 4.48
CA ASP A 45 -16.81 -28.57 3.16
C ASP A 45 -16.86 -27.40 2.19
N TRP A 46 -15.73 -26.74 2.01
CA TRP A 46 -15.59 -25.66 1.04
C TRP A 46 -15.42 -26.23 -0.38
N PRO A 47 -16.04 -25.61 -1.40
CA PRO A 47 -15.80 -25.92 -2.80
C PRO A 47 -14.29 -25.94 -3.14
N GLU A 48 -13.88 -26.77 -4.10
CA GLU A 48 -12.48 -26.86 -4.52
C GLU A 48 -11.94 -25.51 -5.02
N THR A 49 -12.81 -24.71 -5.66
CA THR A 49 -12.48 -23.38 -6.16
C THR A 49 -13.59 -22.38 -5.84
N LEU A 50 -13.22 -21.10 -5.69
CA LEU A 50 -14.14 -19.99 -5.48
C LEU A 50 -14.19 -19.10 -6.74
N SER A 51 -15.38 -18.59 -7.07
CA SER A 51 -15.57 -17.63 -8.18
C SER A 51 -15.01 -16.23 -7.91
N ILE A 52 -14.55 -15.99 -6.67
CA ILE A 52 -14.10 -14.69 -6.20
C ILE A 52 -12.80 -14.31 -6.91
N THR A 53 -12.81 -13.17 -7.59
CA THR A 53 -11.63 -12.60 -8.24
C THR A 53 -11.05 -11.42 -7.45
N ARG A 54 -11.81 -10.83 -6.54
CA ARG A 54 -11.40 -9.70 -5.70
C ARG A 54 -11.86 -9.91 -4.26
N LEU A 55 -10.92 -10.04 -3.35
CA LEU A 55 -11.20 -10.30 -1.94
C LEU A 55 -10.49 -9.27 -1.06
N SER A 56 -11.24 -8.62 -0.18
CA SER A 56 -10.68 -7.79 0.87
C SER A 56 -11.13 -8.26 2.26
N LEU A 57 -10.14 -8.57 3.08
CA LEU A 57 -10.26 -8.88 4.51
C LEU A 57 -9.51 -7.80 5.33
N HIS A 58 -9.40 -6.59 4.79
CA HIS A 58 -8.63 -5.49 5.36
C HIS A 58 -9.07 -5.22 6.81
N LYS A 59 -8.14 -5.23 7.77
CA LYS A 59 -8.42 -5.05 9.20
C LYS A 59 -9.35 -6.10 9.83
N CYS A 60 -9.54 -7.27 9.23
CA CYS A 60 -10.25 -8.39 9.86
C CYS A 60 -9.35 -9.15 10.85
N LEU A 61 -8.87 -8.45 11.89
CA LEU A 61 -7.86 -8.93 12.85
C LEU A 61 -8.35 -10.08 13.76
N THR A 62 -9.67 -10.23 13.90
CA THR A 62 -10.26 -11.23 14.79
C THR A 62 -10.42 -12.60 14.14
N LEU A 63 -10.28 -12.69 12.81
CA LEU A 63 -10.38 -13.95 12.06
C LEU A 63 -9.24 -14.92 12.43
N PRO A 64 -9.53 -16.22 12.62
CA PRO A 64 -8.52 -17.20 12.98
C PRO A 64 -7.59 -17.53 11.80
N PRO A 65 -6.29 -17.80 12.04
CA PRO A 65 -5.35 -18.22 10.99
C PRO A 65 -5.84 -19.39 10.12
N ALA A 66 -6.49 -20.38 10.75
CA ALA A 66 -7.01 -21.57 10.07
C ALA A 66 -8.02 -21.25 8.95
N LEU A 67 -8.74 -20.13 9.06
CA LEU A 67 -9.64 -19.69 7.99
C LEU A 67 -8.87 -19.33 6.72
N PHE A 68 -7.72 -18.67 6.84
CA PHE A 68 -6.92 -18.30 5.68
C PHE A 68 -6.35 -19.54 4.98
N GLU A 69 -5.94 -20.55 5.75
CA GLU A 69 -5.52 -21.85 5.20
C GLU A 69 -6.65 -22.58 4.45
N LYS A 70 -7.92 -22.29 4.79
CA LYS A 70 -9.09 -22.79 4.04
C LYS A 70 -9.36 -21.95 2.79
N ILE A 71 -9.31 -20.62 2.87
CA ILE A 71 -9.68 -19.74 1.75
C ILE A 71 -8.60 -19.72 0.66
N MET A 72 -7.34 -19.50 1.02
CA MET A 72 -6.27 -19.19 0.06
C MET A 72 -6.11 -20.24 -1.06
N PRO A 73 -6.12 -21.57 -0.79
CA PRO A 73 -6.00 -22.60 -1.84
C PRO A 73 -7.10 -22.59 -2.89
N ARG A 74 -8.22 -21.91 -2.64
CA ARG A 74 -9.42 -21.94 -3.50
C ARG A 74 -9.53 -20.72 -4.40
N LEU A 75 -8.65 -19.74 -4.20
CA LEU A 75 -8.62 -18.47 -4.93
C LEU A 75 -7.92 -18.62 -6.29
N THR A 76 -8.40 -19.53 -7.14
CA THR A 76 -7.74 -19.88 -8.41
C THR A 76 -7.71 -18.77 -9.45
N ASN A 77 -8.59 -17.78 -9.34
CA ASN A 77 -8.73 -16.66 -10.27
C ASN A 77 -8.56 -15.28 -9.60
N VAL A 78 -7.96 -15.23 -8.39
CA VAL A 78 -7.84 -13.96 -7.67
C VAL A 78 -6.89 -12.99 -8.37
N THR A 79 -7.30 -11.74 -8.43
CA THR A 79 -6.60 -10.62 -9.07
C THR A 79 -6.32 -9.49 -8.08
N HIS A 80 -7.19 -9.30 -7.09
CA HIS A 80 -7.05 -8.28 -6.06
C HIS A 80 -7.22 -8.94 -4.70
N LEU A 81 -6.19 -8.88 -3.87
CA LEU A 81 -6.13 -9.56 -2.59
C LEU A 81 -5.63 -8.59 -1.53
N ASP A 82 -6.56 -8.10 -0.70
CA ASP A 82 -6.24 -7.24 0.44
C ASP A 82 -6.34 -8.02 1.74
N LEU A 83 -5.18 -8.30 2.32
CA LEU A 83 -5.03 -9.02 3.58
C LEU A 83 -4.41 -8.13 4.65
N ALA A 84 -4.35 -6.81 4.44
CA ALA A 84 -3.70 -5.93 5.40
C ALA A 84 -4.36 -6.03 6.78
N GLN A 85 -3.54 -6.04 7.83
CA GLN A 85 -3.99 -6.20 9.21
C GLN A 85 -4.88 -7.44 9.39
N THR A 86 -4.38 -8.59 8.96
CA THR A 86 -5.00 -9.91 9.19
C THR A 86 -4.00 -10.88 9.83
N LYS A 87 -4.47 -12.06 10.19
CA LYS A 87 -3.67 -13.17 10.73
C LYS A 87 -3.31 -14.22 9.66
N ILE A 88 -3.10 -13.77 8.41
CA ILE A 88 -2.56 -14.62 7.35
C ILE A 88 -1.17 -15.16 7.74
N THR A 89 -0.95 -16.47 7.55
CA THR A 89 0.32 -17.15 7.85
C THR A 89 1.14 -17.39 6.59
N ASP A 90 2.43 -17.65 6.76
CA ASP A 90 3.33 -18.08 5.68
C ASP A 90 2.75 -19.25 4.88
N ARG A 91 2.23 -20.27 5.58
CA ARG A 91 1.59 -21.43 4.97
C ARG A 91 0.41 -21.04 4.08
N ALA A 92 -0.48 -20.18 4.59
CA ALA A 92 -1.65 -19.74 3.84
C ALA A 92 -1.26 -18.86 2.63
N LEU A 93 -0.26 -17.99 2.75
CA LEU A 93 0.26 -17.18 1.64
C LEU A 93 0.82 -18.08 0.52
N GLN A 94 1.63 -19.07 0.87
CA GLN A 94 2.21 -20.03 -0.08
C GLN A 94 1.17 -20.96 -0.71
N ALA A 95 0.01 -21.13 -0.06
CA ALA A 95 -1.05 -22.00 -0.57
C ALA A 95 -1.89 -21.35 -1.68
N ILE A 96 -1.67 -20.07 -2.00
CA ILE A 96 -2.33 -19.41 -3.14
C ILE A 96 -2.02 -20.20 -4.43
N PRO A 97 -3.02 -20.58 -5.24
CA PRO A 97 -2.80 -21.34 -6.45
C PRO A 97 -1.90 -20.63 -7.46
N LYS A 98 -1.05 -21.40 -8.16
CA LYS A 98 -0.23 -20.89 -9.28
C LYS A 98 -1.05 -20.33 -10.44
N THR A 99 -2.33 -20.70 -10.53
CA THR A 99 -3.29 -20.21 -11.54
C THR A 99 -3.80 -18.79 -11.26
N ALA A 100 -3.68 -18.32 -10.02
CA ALA A 100 -4.07 -16.96 -9.66
C ALA A 100 -3.26 -15.93 -10.46
N ARG A 101 -3.82 -14.73 -10.66
CA ARG A 101 -3.23 -13.67 -11.48
C ARG A 101 -3.30 -12.34 -10.72
N ILE A 102 -2.64 -12.31 -9.57
CA ILE A 102 -2.67 -11.19 -8.65
C ILE A 102 -1.98 -9.98 -9.27
N THR A 103 -2.72 -8.89 -9.34
CA THR A 103 -2.26 -7.58 -9.78
C THR A 103 -2.19 -6.61 -8.61
N HIS A 104 -3.00 -6.80 -7.57
CA HIS A 104 -3.01 -5.96 -6.38
C HIS A 104 -2.90 -6.84 -5.14
N LEU A 105 -1.81 -6.67 -4.39
CA LEU A 105 -1.53 -7.43 -3.17
C LEU A 105 -1.23 -6.50 -2.01
N ASN A 106 -1.97 -6.64 -0.92
CA ASN A 106 -1.74 -5.88 0.31
C ASN A 106 -1.49 -6.84 1.47
N LEU A 107 -0.25 -6.89 1.94
CA LEU A 107 0.21 -7.66 3.10
C LEU A 107 0.60 -6.75 4.27
N ALA A 108 0.15 -5.49 4.25
CA ALA A 108 0.53 -4.52 5.26
C ALA A 108 0.14 -4.98 6.66
N LYS A 109 1.08 -4.93 7.60
CA LYS A 109 0.89 -5.20 9.03
C LYS A 109 0.33 -6.60 9.31
N CYS A 110 0.69 -7.58 8.47
CA CYS A 110 0.44 -9.00 8.70
C CYS A 110 1.57 -9.58 9.56
N THR A 111 1.40 -9.59 10.89
CA THR A 111 2.48 -9.91 11.85
C THR A 111 2.83 -11.40 11.96
N LEU A 112 2.11 -12.28 11.25
CA LEU A 112 2.39 -13.72 11.20
C LEU A 112 3.12 -14.14 9.91
N LEU A 113 3.48 -13.17 9.06
CA LEU A 113 4.32 -13.39 7.90
C LEU A 113 5.79 -13.18 8.27
N THR A 114 6.68 -13.89 7.59
CA THR A 114 8.12 -13.69 7.71
C THR A 114 8.70 -13.09 6.42
N ALA A 115 9.76 -12.28 6.54
CA ALA A 115 10.41 -11.68 5.37
C ALA A 115 10.91 -12.72 4.36
N PRO A 116 11.61 -13.80 4.75
CA PRO A 116 12.07 -14.81 3.78
C PRO A 116 10.92 -15.42 2.98
N THR A 117 9.79 -15.71 3.63
CA THR A 117 8.62 -16.25 2.92
C THR A 117 8.01 -15.25 1.95
N VAL A 118 7.85 -13.98 2.37
CA VAL A 118 7.30 -12.93 1.51
C VAL A 118 8.21 -12.67 0.31
N ILE A 119 9.52 -12.57 0.52
CA ILE A 119 10.52 -12.37 -0.55
C ILE A 119 10.50 -13.56 -1.51
N ASN A 120 10.56 -14.80 -1.00
CA ASN A 120 10.51 -15.99 -1.84
C ASN A 120 9.19 -16.09 -2.64
N PHE A 121 8.06 -15.75 -2.04
CA PHE A 121 6.77 -15.72 -2.73
C PHE A 121 6.78 -14.71 -3.88
N LEU A 122 7.26 -13.49 -3.64
CA LEU A 122 7.35 -12.44 -4.67
C LEU A 122 8.36 -12.79 -5.78
N ALA A 123 9.48 -13.43 -5.42
CA ALA A 123 10.52 -13.83 -6.37
C ALA A 123 10.11 -15.00 -7.27
N THR A 124 9.38 -15.99 -6.73
CA THR A 124 9.22 -17.30 -7.39
C THR A 124 7.78 -17.61 -7.81
N HIS A 125 6.78 -17.04 -7.14
CA HIS A 125 5.41 -17.50 -7.32
C HIS A 125 4.76 -16.94 -8.60
N PRO A 126 4.22 -17.78 -9.51
CA PRO A 126 3.64 -17.31 -10.77
C PRO A 126 2.50 -16.30 -10.62
N ALA A 127 1.76 -16.38 -9.52
CA ALA A 127 0.58 -15.54 -9.30
C ALA A 127 0.89 -14.04 -9.15
N VAL A 128 2.12 -13.66 -8.85
CA VAL A 128 2.51 -12.27 -8.54
C VAL A 128 3.46 -11.65 -9.56
N ARG A 129 3.65 -12.29 -10.72
CA ARG A 129 4.56 -11.80 -11.78
C ARG A 129 4.15 -10.48 -12.41
N ASN A 130 2.87 -10.11 -12.30
CA ASN A 130 2.29 -8.92 -12.93
C ASN A 130 1.69 -7.97 -11.88
N LEU A 131 2.30 -7.89 -10.68
CA LEU A 131 1.84 -6.96 -9.65
C LEU A 131 1.93 -5.51 -10.15
N VAL A 132 0.88 -4.76 -9.83
CA VAL A 132 0.69 -3.33 -10.13
C VAL A 132 0.67 -2.53 -8.83
N TYR A 133 0.10 -3.10 -7.78
CA TYR A 133 0.09 -2.55 -6.43
C TYR A 133 0.66 -3.60 -5.46
N LEU A 134 1.66 -3.18 -4.68
CA LEU A 134 2.21 -3.98 -3.59
C LEU A 134 2.37 -3.12 -2.34
N SER A 135 1.84 -3.60 -1.23
CA SER A 135 2.17 -3.07 0.09
C SER A 135 2.60 -4.19 1.02
N VAL A 136 3.80 -4.06 1.57
CA VAL A 136 4.37 -4.91 2.63
C VAL A 136 4.62 -4.07 3.88
N ALA A 137 3.88 -2.96 4.01
CA ALA A 137 4.10 -1.98 5.05
C ALA A 137 3.98 -2.57 6.45
N THR A 138 4.81 -2.16 7.39
CA THR A 138 4.67 -2.54 8.81
C THR A 138 4.46 -1.34 9.71
N ASP A 139 4.16 -1.62 10.97
CA ASP A 139 4.27 -0.64 12.03
C ASP A 139 5.52 -0.98 12.85
N ALA A 140 6.61 -0.29 12.54
CA ALA A 140 7.93 -0.55 13.11
C ALA A 140 7.99 -0.47 14.64
N ARG A 141 7.03 0.22 15.28
CA ARG A 141 6.95 0.29 16.75
C ARG A 141 6.47 -1.02 17.37
N SER A 142 5.75 -1.82 16.60
CA SER A 142 5.14 -3.07 17.06
C SER A 142 5.79 -4.32 16.45
N HIS A 143 6.23 -4.23 15.20
CA HIS A 143 6.75 -5.35 14.44
C HIS A 143 7.59 -4.86 13.26
N GLN A 144 8.83 -5.33 13.18
CA GLN A 144 9.68 -5.17 12.01
C GLN A 144 9.60 -6.45 11.18
N LEU A 145 9.07 -6.35 9.95
CA LEU A 145 9.06 -7.46 9.00
C LEU A 145 10.35 -7.46 8.19
N LEU A 146 10.71 -6.31 7.60
CA LEU A 146 11.84 -6.16 6.68
C LEU A 146 12.96 -5.33 7.33
N ASP A 147 14.13 -5.93 7.50
CA ASP A 147 15.36 -5.21 7.82
C ASP A 147 16.14 -4.76 6.56
N VAL A 148 17.36 -4.24 6.75
CA VAL A 148 18.22 -3.73 5.67
C VAL A 148 18.55 -4.81 4.63
N GLU A 149 18.84 -6.04 5.07
CA GLU A 149 19.18 -7.15 4.18
C GLU A 149 17.93 -7.63 3.44
N ASP A 150 16.81 -7.73 4.15
CA ASP A 150 15.53 -8.12 3.56
C ASP A 150 15.08 -7.14 2.46
N VAL A 151 15.23 -5.84 2.67
CA VAL A 151 14.90 -4.82 1.65
C VAL A 151 15.84 -4.93 0.45
N SER A 152 17.14 -5.18 0.69
CA SER A 152 18.14 -5.40 -0.36
C SER A 152 17.83 -6.63 -1.22
N GLN A 153 17.26 -7.68 -0.62
CA GLN A 153 16.82 -8.88 -1.34
C GLN A 153 15.46 -8.69 -2.03
N LEU A 154 14.56 -7.90 -1.43
CA LEU A 154 13.21 -7.70 -1.93
C LEU A 154 13.18 -6.84 -3.19
N ILE A 155 13.84 -5.67 -3.20
CA ILE A 155 13.72 -4.71 -4.30
C ILE A 155 14.07 -5.31 -5.67
N PRO A 156 15.18 -6.07 -5.83
CA PRO A 156 15.57 -6.64 -7.12
C PRO A 156 14.57 -7.65 -7.71
N VAL A 157 13.74 -8.28 -6.89
CA VAL A 157 12.77 -9.30 -7.34
C VAL A 157 11.40 -8.71 -7.70
N LEU A 158 11.20 -7.41 -7.48
CA LEU A 158 9.92 -6.75 -7.76
C LEU A 158 9.66 -6.60 -9.27
N PRO A 159 8.42 -6.84 -9.74
CA PRO A 159 8.11 -6.76 -11.16
C PRO A 159 8.04 -5.31 -11.65
N LYS A 160 8.50 -5.07 -12.89
CA LYS A 160 8.46 -3.76 -13.57
C LYS A 160 7.04 -3.27 -13.91
N THR A 161 6.03 -4.11 -13.69
CA THR A 161 4.61 -3.78 -13.84
C THR A 161 4.07 -2.93 -12.68
N LEU A 162 4.80 -2.80 -11.57
CA LEU A 162 4.36 -2.03 -10.42
C LEU A 162 4.11 -0.56 -10.77
N ARG A 163 3.13 0.03 -10.10
CA ARG A 163 2.80 1.45 -10.12
C ARG A 163 2.72 2.01 -8.71
N SER A 164 2.40 1.18 -7.72
CA SER A 164 2.41 1.54 -6.31
C SER A 164 3.19 0.51 -5.51
N LEU A 165 4.17 1.00 -4.74
CA LEU A 165 4.98 0.20 -3.82
C LEU A 165 5.00 0.88 -2.45
N SER A 166 4.65 0.13 -1.41
CA SER A 166 4.82 0.59 -0.03
C SER A 166 5.75 -0.32 0.76
N LEU A 167 6.92 0.22 1.10
CA LEU A 167 7.93 -0.35 1.99
C LEU A 167 7.92 0.30 3.38
N LYS A 168 6.93 1.16 3.65
CA LYS A 168 6.72 1.82 4.95
C LYS A 168 6.94 0.85 6.12
N GLY A 169 7.69 1.28 7.13
CA GLY A 169 8.00 0.51 8.33
C GLY A 169 9.26 -0.34 8.23
N SER A 170 9.76 -0.60 7.02
CA SER A 170 11.02 -1.32 6.83
C SER A 170 12.21 -0.49 7.32
N ARG A 171 13.29 -1.17 7.68
CA ARG A 171 14.57 -0.50 7.97
C ARG A 171 15.34 -0.33 6.66
N MET A 172 15.87 0.86 6.39
CA MET A 172 16.66 1.15 5.19
C MET A 172 17.98 1.82 5.55
N ASP A 173 18.79 2.10 4.54
CA ASP A 173 20.03 2.88 4.59
C ASP A 173 20.33 3.42 3.18
N ASP A 174 21.42 4.17 3.04
CA ASP A 174 21.81 4.81 1.78
C ASP A 174 22.07 3.81 0.63
N SER A 175 22.39 2.55 0.93
CA SER A 175 22.64 1.53 -0.10
C SER A 175 21.39 1.24 -0.94
N HIS A 176 20.20 1.46 -0.35
CA HIS A 176 18.93 1.25 -1.01
C HIS A 176 18.58 2.30 -2.06
N LEU A 177 19.26 3.45 -2.08
CA LEU A 177 19.02 4.49 -3.08
C LEU A 177 19.26 3.96 -4.50
N GLU A 178 20.35 3.24 -4.71
CA GLU A 178 20.71 2.66 -6.01
C GLU A 178 19.73 1.55 -6.43
N LEU A 179 19.14 0.84 -5.46
CA LEU A 179 18.14 -0.19 -5.73
C LEU A 179 16.76 0.41 -6.04
N LEU A 180 16.37 1.50 -5.38
CA LEU A 180 15.07 2.15 -5.55
C LEU A 180 15.03 3.04 -6.80
N ARG A 181 16.15 3.65 -7.21
CA ARG A 181 16.18 4.60 -8.33
C ARG A 181 15.66 4.01 -9.66
N PRO A 182 15.97 2.76 -10.06
CA PRO A 182 15.37 2.15 -11.25
C PRO A 182 13.84 2.01 -11.16
N LEU A 183 13.29 1.79 -9.96
CA LEU A 183 11.86 1.66 -9.75
C LEU A 183 11.13 2.99 -9.97
N THR A 184 11.77 4.12 -9.68
CA THR A 184 11.15 5.45 -9.85
C THR A 184 10.82 5.79 -11.30
N LYS A 185 11.38 5.06 -12.26
CA LYS A 185 11.12 5.23 -13.70
C LYS A 185 9.76 4.68 -14.14
N TYR A 186 9.10 3.89 -13.31
CA TYR A 186 7.78 3.32 -13.62
C TYR A 186 6.79 3.34 -12.46
N LEU A 187 7.26 3.51 -11.22
CA LEU A 187 6.39 3.75 -10.07
C LEU A 187 5.78 5.15 -10.14
N GLU A 188 4.53 5.25 -9.71
CA GLU A 188 3.81 6.50 -9.49
C GLU A 188 3.62 6.79 -7.99
N GLU A 189 3.48 5.75 -7.17
CA GLU A 189 3.43 5.83 -5.71
C GLU A 189 4.56 5.03 -5.08
N LEU A 190 5.31 5.68 -4.18
CA LEU A 190 6.35 5.05 -3.39
C LEU A 190 6.21 5.45 -1.92
N ALA A 191 6.11 4.48 -1.02
CA ALA A 191 6.32 4.70 0.40
C ALA A 191 7.65 4.08 0.82
N VAL A 192 8.54 4.91 1.37
CA VAL A 192 9.87 4.48 1.78
C VAL A 192 9.87 4.08 3.25
N GLY A 193 10.86 3.30 3.65
CA GLY A 193 11.06 2.87 5.03
C GLY A 193 11.67 3.95 5.90
N ARG A 194 12.10 3.53 7.08
CA ARG A 194 12.77 4.36 8.10
C ARG A 194 14.27 4.43 7.84
N ASP A 195 14.95 5.29 8.57
CA ASP A 195 16.43 5.44 8.56
C ASP A 195 17.00 5.95 7.23
N MET A 196 16.14 6.43 6.31
CA MET A 196 16.52 7.19 5.12
C MET A 196 16.05 8.62 5.27
N ASP A 197 16.95 9.60 5.24
CA ASP A 197 16.61 11.01 5.48
C ASP A 197 15.90 11.70 4.29
N VAL A 198 15.40 12.91 4.52
CA VAL A 198 14.69 13.70 3.50
C VAL A 198 15.56 14.08 2.29
N ASN A 199 16.88 14.17 2.44
CA ASN A 199 17.79 14.47 1.34
C ASN A 199 18.06 13.23 0.49
N ALA A 200 18.24 12.07 1.11
CA ALA A 200 18.30 10.77 0.46
C ALA A 200 17.02 10.50 -0.32
N ALA A 201 15.85 10.76 0.28
CA ALA A 201 14.56 10.68 -0.40
C ALA A 201 14.48 11.60 -1.63
N ALA A 202 14.97 12.85 -1.53
CA ALA A 202 15.00 13.79 -2.65
C ALA A 202 15.88 13.29 -3.80
N LYS A 203 17.02 12.66 -3.49
CA LYS A 203 17.93 12.08 -4.50
C LYS A 203 17.27 11.00 -5.35
N LEU A 204 16.22 10.32 -4.89
CA LEU A 204 15.47 9.33 -5.70
C LEU A 204 14.83 9.94 -6.95
N LEU A 205 14.58 11.24 -6.92
CA LEU A 205 13.93 12.00 -7.99
C LEU A 205 14.95 12.64 -8.94
N GLU A 206 16.22 12.64 -8.58
CA GLU A 206 17.31 13.21 -9.36
C GLU A 206 17.89 12.16 -10.34
N PRO A 207 18.54 12.58 -11.43
CA PRO A 207 19.39 11.69 -12.22
C PRO A 207 20.52 11.11 -11.36
N ALA A 208 20.93 9.86 -11.60
CA ALA A 208 22.11 9.30 -10.93
C ALA A 208 23.40 9.99 -11.42
N ASP A 209 23.45 10.31 -12.72
CA ASP A 209 24.57 10.98 -13.36
C ASP A 209 24.06 12.15 -14.22
N GLU A 210 24.33 13.38 -13.78
CA GLU A 210 23.93 14.61 -14.49
C GLU A 210 24.49 14.70 -15.92
N LYS A 211 25.56 13.95 -16.22
CA LYS A 211 26.17 13.92 -17.56
C LYS A 211 25.50 12.94 -18.49
N LYS A 212 24.67 12.02 -17.97
CA LYS A 212 23.94 11.04 -18.76
C LYS A 212 22.49 11.48 -18.93
N GLN A 213 21.99 11.29 -20.14
CA GLN A 213 20.57 11.48 -20.41
C GLN A 213 19.81 10.28 -19.84
N GLU A 214 19.32 10.44 -18.60
CA GLU A 214 18.47 9.46 -17.94
C GLU A 214 16.98 9.75 -18.16
N GLU A 215 16.18 8.69 -18.18
CA GLU A 215 14.72 8.84 -18.15
C GLU A 215 14.30 9.55 -16.84
N PRO A 216 13.35 10.50 -16.89
CA PRO A 216 12.85 11.16 -15.69
C PRO A 216 12.09 10.17 -14.79
N HIS A 217 11.97 10.50 -13.50
CA HIS A 217 11.12 9.72 -12.61
C HIS A 217 9.63 9.92 -12.95
N MET A 218 8.80 8.94 -12.59
CA MET A 218 7.34 8.96 -12.73
C MET A 218 6.60 9.14 -11.40
N ILE A 219 7.33 9.23 -10.28
CA ILE A 219 6.77 9.36 -8.92
C ILE A 219 5.91 10.63 -8.82
N ARG A 220 4.64 10.45 -8.48
CA ARG A 220 3.66 11.51 -8.18
C ARG A 220 3.34 11.59 -6.69
N TYR A 221 3.51 10.48 -5.98
CA TYR A 221 3.31 10.37 -4.54
C TYR A 221 4.51 9.73 -3.85
N LEU A 222 5.02 10.41 -2.83
CA LEU A 222 6.09 9.92 -1.98
C LEU A 222 5.64 9.95 -0.52
N ASP A 223 5.59 8.78 0.14
CA ASP A 223 5.28 8.71 1.56
C ASP A 223 6.55 8.71 2.40
N LEU A 224 6.72 9.79 3.14
CA LEU A 224 7.79 10.11 4.07
C LEU A 224 7.28 10.18 5.52
N SER A 225 6.11 9.62 5.81
CA SER A 225 5.51 9.71 7.16
C SER A 225 6.21 8.84 8.22
N ASP A 226 7.14 7.99 7.79
CA ASP A 226 8.00 7.18 8.65
C ASP A 226 9.32 7.87 9.03
N LEU A 227 9.51 9.13 8.63
CA LEU A 227 10.54 10.01 9.18
C LEU A 227 9.96 10.75 10.40
N TRP A 228 9.84 10.05 11.53
CA TRP A 228 9.21 10.54 12.77
C TRP A 228 10.18 11.20 13.77
N GLY A 229 11.49 11.16 13.50
CA GLY A 229 12.52 11.79 14.32
C GLY A 229 13.11 13.04 13.67
N SER A 230 14.44 13.14 13.66
CA SER A 230 15.19 14.23 13.01
C SER A 230 15.41 14.00 11.52
N GLU A 231 14.95 12.88 10.96
CA GLU A 231 15.25 12.51 9.58
C GLU A 231 14.48 13.39 8.56
N LEU A 232 13.35 13.97 8.97
CA LEU A 232 12.65 15.04 8.25
C LEU A 232 12.87 16.37 8.98
N ASP A 233 14.07 16.91 8.82
CA ASP A 233 14.42 18.26 9.28
C ASP A 233 13.86 19.31 8.30
N ILE A 234 13.14 20.31 8.83
CA ILE A 234 12.58 21.41 8.04
C ILE A 234 13.69 22.27 7.41
N VAL A 235 14.80 22.46 8.12
CA VAL A 235 15.95 23.21 7.61
C VAL A 235 16.51 22.52 6.38
N ASP A 236 16.65 21.19 6.42
CA ASP A 236 17.12 20.42 5.28
C ASP A 236 16.10 20.43 4.13
N LEU A 237 14.82 20.25 4.43
CA LEU A 237 13.73 20.29 3.45
C LEU A 237 13.69 21.60 2.63
N PHE A 238 13.95 22.75 3.28
CA PHE A 238 14.01 24.06 2.62
C PHE A 238 15.43 24.46 2.18
N SER A 239 16.44 23.61 2.41
CA SER A 239 17.81 23.90 2.03
C SER A 239 17.98 23.93 0.50
N SER A 240 19.03 24.60 0.03
CA SER A 240 19.38 24.57 -1.39
C SER A 240 19.81 23.18 -1.89
N ARG A 241 20.15 22.25 -0.99
CA ARG A 241 20.58 20.89 -1.31
C ARG A 241 19.40 19.95 -1.56
N ASN A 242 18.23 20.24 -1.01
CA ASN A 242 17.06 19.39 -1.19
C ASN A 242 16.28 19.80 -2.44
N SER A 243 15.95 18.84 -3.31
CA SER A 243 15.19 19.08 -4.54
C SER A 243 13.72 18.72 -4.46
N LEU A 244 13.27 18.13 -3.34
CA LEU A 244 11.92 17.57 -3.20
C LEU A 244 10.83 18.60 -3.49
N LEU A 245 10.98 19.82 -2.98
CA LEU A 245 10.00 20.90 -3.17
C LEU A 245 10.26 21.76 -4.41
N LYS A 246 11.35 21.54 -5.15
CA LYS A 246 11.71 22.36 -6.32
C LYS A 246 10.83 22.04 -7.54
N PRO A 247 10.83 22.89 -8.57
CA PRO A 247 10.19 22.57 -9.86
C PRO A 247 10.82 21.37 -10.57
N SER A 248 12.09 21.05 -10.28
CA SER A 248 12.81 19.92 -10.87
C SER A 248 12.28 18.55 -10.43
N SER A 249 11.51 18.47 -9.34
CA SER A 249 10.92 17.21 -8.86
C SER A 249 9.58 16.86 -9.52
N VAL A 250 9.12 17.61 -10.54
CA VAL A 250 7.96 17.22 -11.35
C VAL A 250 8.25 15.87 -12.04
N PRO A 251 7.33 14.88 -11.99
CA PRO A 251 5.90 15.01 -11.72
C PRO A 251 5.43 14.82 -10.26
N LEU A 252 6.30 14.93 -9.25
CA LEU A 252 5.89 14.79 -7.85
C LEU A 252 4.79 15.80 -7.47
N GLU A 253 3.66 15.31 -6.98
CA GLU A 253 2.50 16.12 -6.60
C GLU A 253 2.24 16.10 -5.09
N VAL A 254 2.44 14.95 -4.44
CA VAL A 254 2.04 14.74 -3.06
C VAL A 254 3.18 14.10 -2.28
N VAL A 255 3.50 14.67 -1.12
CA VAL A 255 4.41 14.07 -0.14
C VAL A 255 3.62 13.84 1.15
N GLU A 256 3.45 12.59 1.56
CA GLU A 256 2.86 12.27 2.86
C GLU A 256 3.92 12.42 3.96
N ILE A 257 3.55 13.06 5.06
CA ILE A 257 4.45 13.39 6.17
C ILE A 257 3.82 12.99 7.51
N SER A 258 4.64 12.92 8.56
CA SER A 258 4.16 12.63 9.90
C SER A 258 3.33 13.79 10.46
N GLU A 259 2.44 13.51 11.42
CA GLU A 259 1.65 14.54 12.12
C GLU A 259 2.57 15.54 12.86
N GLN A 260 3.73 15.09 13.32
CA GLN A 260 4.74 15.94 13.96
C GLN A 260 5.35 16.94 12.96
N SER A 261 5.79 16.45 11.80
CA SER A 261 6.32 17.30 10.73
C SER A 261 5.27 18.28 10.24
N PHE A 262 4.00 17.84 10.13
CA PHE A 262 2.88 18.69 9.75
C PHE A 262 2.65 19.83 10.74
N LYS A 263 2.60 19.55 12.05
CA LYS A 263 2.46 20.57 13.10
C LYS A 263 3.59 21.60 13.09
N SER A 264 4.78 21.17 12.72
CA SER A 264 5.94 22.05 12.63
C SER A 264 5.88 22.92 11.36
N LEU A 265 5.51 22.34 10.22
CA LEU A 265 5.34 23.06 8.95
C LEU A 265 4.14 24.01 8.96
N SER A 266 3.05 23.69 9.64
CA SER A 266 1.84 24.54 9.67
C SER A 266 2.05 25.88 10.37
N ARG A 267 3.11 25.99 11.18
CA ARG A 267 3.56 27.25 11.80
C ARG A 267 4.36 28.13 10.84
N ASN A 268 4.78 27.60 9.69
CA ASN A 268 5.68 28.25 8.75
C ASN A 268 5.00 28.49 7.38
N ARG A 269 4.88 29.77 6.99
CA ARG A 269 4.32 30.16 5.68
C ARG A 269 5.28 29.98 4.50
N ALA A 270 6.49 29.46 4.72
CA ALA A 270 7.47 29.26 3.65
C ALA A 270 7.00 28.24 2.59
N LEU A 271 6.19 27.25 2.98
CA LEU A 271 5.74 26.19 2.08
C LEU A 271 4.90 26.74 0.92
N GLU A 272 3.95 27.64 1.20
CA GLU A 272 3.10 28.27 0.17
C GLU A 272 3.93 29.13 -0.79
N ARG A 273 4.98 29.79 -0.31
CA ARG A 273 5.88 30.62 -1.14
C ARG A 273 6.66 29.80 -2.16
N VAL A 274 6.91 28.52 -1.88
CA VAL A 274 7.58 27.59 -2.80
C VAL A 274 6.58 26.75 -3.61
N GLY A 275 5.29 27.09 -3.58
CA GLY A 275 4.26 26.46 -4.40
C GLY A 275 3.74 25.14 -3.84
N TRP A 276 3.74 24.97 -2.52
CA TRP A 276 3.21 23.78 -1.84
C TRP A 276 2.23 24.17 -0.73
N SER A 277 1.21 23.35 -0.51
CA SER A 277 0.17 23.53 0.51
C SER A 277 0.16 22.37 1.47
N LEU A 278 -0.34 22.59 2.69
CA LEU A 278 -0.58 21.51 3.65
C LEU A 278 -2.03 21.07 3.60
N GLN A 279 -2.26 19.76 3.64
CA GLN A 279 -3.59 19.16 3.77
C GLN A 279 -3.57 18.05 4.81
N GLU A 280 -4.68 17.85 5.51
CA GLU A 280 -4.84 16.74 6.45
C GLU A 280 -6.26 16.16 6.40
N ILE A 281 -6.36 14.86 6.63
CA ILE A 281 -7.64 14.15 6.79
C ILE A 281 -7.42 13.07 7.84
N GLY A 282 -8.10 13.22 8.98
CA GLY A 282 -7.94 12.29 10.10
C GLY A 282 -6.53 12.37 10.68
N SER A 283 -5.79 11.27 10.61
CA SER A 283 -4.40 11.17 11.09
C SER A 283 -3.35 11.17 9.97
N ARG A 284 -3.76 11.46 8.73
CA ARG A 284 -2.87 11.54 7.58
C ARG A 284 -2.67 13.00 7.18
N CYS A 285 -1.43 13.32 6.87
CA CYS A 285 -0.97 14.68 6.63
C CYS A 285 -0.13 14.71 5.34
N TRP A 286 -0.34 15.71 4.50
CA TRP A 286 0.31 15.83 3.19
C TRP A 286 0.85 17.23 2.94
N MET A 287 1.97 17.29 2.25
CA MET A 287 2.35 18.44 1.43
C MET A 287 1.85 18.17 0.00
N VAL A 288 1.07 19.09 -0.54
CA VAL A 288 0.44 18.98 -1.86
C VAL A 288 0.92 20.15 -2.72
N ARG A 289 1.53 19.85 -3.86
CA ARG A 289 1.99 20.88 -4.79
C ARG A 289 0.79 21.69 -5.28
N MET A 290 0.91 23.00 -5.24
CA MET A 290 -0.08 23.91 -5.80
C MET A 290 0.01 23.82 -7.33
N GLN A 291 -0.95 23.14 -7.94
CA GLN A 291 -1.02 23.02 -9.40
C GLN A 291 -1.62 24.30 -10.00
N ASP A 292 -1.10 24.74 -11.15
CA ASP A 292 -1.79 25.72 -11.98
C ASP A 292 -2.92 25.00 -12.71
N HIS A 293 -4.14 25.07 -12.16
CA HIS A 293 -5.35 24.46 -12.73
C HIS A 293 -5.65 24.88 -14.18
N ARG A 294 -4.97 25.92 -14.72
CA ARG A 294 -5.10 26.32 -16.13
C ARG A 294 -4.26 25.48 -17.09
N LYS A 295 -3.24 24.74 -16.61
CA LYS A 295 -2.30 23.96 -17.43
C LYS A 295 -2.36 22.45 -17.18
N ASP A 296 -2.78 22.03 -15.99
CA ASP A 296 -2.77 20.61 -15.62
C ASP A 296 -4.13 19.95 -15.88
N GLN A 297 -4.16 18.94 -16.76
CA GLN A 297 -5.35 18.14 -17.09
C GLN A 297 -5.41 16.82 -16.30
N ASP A 298 -4.35 16.48 -15.57
CA ASP A 298 -4.29 15.21 -14.84
C ASP A 298 -5.16 15.26 -13.58
N ARG A 299 -6.29 14.56 -13.63
CA ARG A 299 -7.25 14.47 -12.51
C ARG A 299 -6.86 13.42 -11.46
N GLY A 300 -5.68 12.80 -11.57
CA GLY A 300 -5.25 11.72 -10.68
C GLY A 300 -5.87 10.35 -10.98
N TYR A 301 -6.78 10.27 -11.97
CA TYR A 301 -7.39 9.02 -12.38
C TYR A 301 -6.33 8.06 -12.94
N ARG A 302 -6.30 6.85 -12.39
CA ARG A 302 -5.45 5.76 -12.89
C ARG A 302 -6.25 4.48 -13.02
N TRP A 303 -5.99 3.71 -14.07
CA TRP A 303 -6.67 2.43 -14.32
C TRP A 303 -6.47 1.43 -13.17
N TRP A 304 -5.32 1.49 -12.51
CA TRP A 304 -4.95 0.60 -11.40
C TRP A 304 -5.52 1.05 -10.05
N LYS A 305 -6.09 2.25 -9.95
CA LYS A 305 -6.74 2.74 -8.72
C LYS A 305 -8.22 2.39 -8.61
N ILE A 306 -8.79 1.76 -9.65
CA ILE A 306 -10.16 1.21 -9.67
C ILE A 306 -11.22 2.24 -9.25
N GLY A 307 -11.08 3.48 -9.73
CA GLY A 307 -12.04 4.57 -9.47
C GLY A 307 -11.62 5.52 -8.34
N ALA A 308 -10.46 5.30 -7.71
CA ALA A 308 -9.85 6.31 -6.85
C ALA A 308 -8.97 7.28 -7.66
N ASP A 309 -9.08 8.57 -7.34
CA ASP A 309 -8.32 9.63 -8.00
C ASP A 309 -7.23 10.22 -7.08
N ASN A 310 -7.35 10.02 -5.77
CA ASN A 310 -6.39 10.51 -4.80
C ASN A 310 -5.14 9.61 -4.72
N TRP A 311 -4.03 10.22 -4.34
CA TRP A 311 -2.76 9.55 -4.10
C TRP A 311 -2.68 8.88 -2.72
N GLY A 312 -1.86 7.82 -2.62
CA GLY A 312 -1.52 7.16 -1.37
C GLY A 312 -2.61 6.22 -0.86
N MET A 313 -3.08 5.31 -1.70
CA MET A 313 -4.09 4.31 -1.30
C MET A 313 -3.49 3.30 -0.32
N ARG A 314 -4.11 3.11 0.85
CA ARG A 314 -3.68 2.09 1.85
C ARG A 314 -4.49 0.79 1.83
N LYS A 315 -5.57 0.78 1.04
CA LYS A 315 -6.48 -0.35 0.88
C LYS A 315 -6.72 -0.58 -0.61
N ILE A 316 -6.84 -1.83 -1.02
CA ILE A 316 -7.25 -2.19 -2.37
C ILE A 316 -8.79 -2.14 -2.45
N PRO A 317 -9.37 -1.32 -3.35
CA PRO A 317 -10.79 -1.36 -3.64
C PRO A 317 -11.16 -2.65 -4.38
N VAL A 318 -12.32 -3.24 -4.08
CA VAL A 318 -12.82 -4.43 -4.80
C VAL A 318 -14.05 -4.15 -5.66
N ALA A 319 -14.43 -2.88 -5.82
CA ALA A 319 -15.47 -2.41 -6.73
C ALA A 319 -15.01 -1.13 -7.46
N ARG A 320 -15.37 -1.00 -8.74
CA ARG A 320 -15.09 0.22 -9.52
C ARG A 320 -16.24 1.20 -9.30
N ALA A 321 -16.08 2.09 -8.34
CA ALA A 321 -17.04 3.11 -7.98
C ALA A 321 -16.32 4.34 -7.43
N GLU A 322 -17.04 5.45 -7.33
CA GLU A 322 -16.53 6.63 -6.62
C GLU A 322 -16.19 6.24 -5.17
N VAL A 323 -14.99 6.63 -4.73
CA VAL A 323 -14.49 6.27 -3.41
C VAL A 323 -15.17 7.14 -2.33
N GLY A 324 -16.23 6.59 -1.74
CA GLY A 324 -16.94 7.13 -0.58
C GLY A 324 -16.98 6.16 0.61
N GLY A 325 -17.53 6.60 1.75
CA GLY A 325 -17.77 5.77 2.94
C GLY A 325 -16.54 5.00 3.43
N MET A 326 -16.69 3.68 3.67
CA MET A 326 -15.63 2.80 4.19
C MET A 326 -14.37 2.80 3.33
N TYR A 327 -14.53 2.82 2.00
CA TYR A 327 -13.42 2.91 1.08
C TYR A 327 -12.65 4.22 1.23
N GLY A 328 -13.34 5.36 1.32
CA GLY A 328 -12.69 6.64 1.59
C GLY A 328 -11.97 6.68 2.94
N SER A 329 -12.55 6.05 3.96
CA SER A 329 -11.97 6.02 5.30
C SER A 329 -10.69 5.19 5.38
N PHE A 330 -10.73 3.94 4.91
CA PHE A 330 -9.57 3.05 4.97
C PHE A 330 -8.52 3.36 3.90
N MET A 331 -8.91 3.86 2.73
CA MET A 331 -7.94 4.24 1.69
C MET A 331 -7.24 5.56 2.00
N PHE A 332 -7.95 6.58 2.47
CA PHE A 332 -7.47 7.98 2.52
C PHE A 332 -7.61 8.66 3.89
N GLY A 333 -8.08 7.96 4.91
CA GLY A 333 -8.21 8.52 6.26
C GLY A 333 -9.46 9.38 6.48
N ARG A 334 -10.43 9.38 5.55
CA ARG A 334 -11.71 10.11 5.75
C ARG A 334 -12.37 9.64 7.06
N LYS A 335 -12.74 10.58 7.93
CA LYS A 335 -13.61 10.29 9.07
C LYS A 335 -14.95 9.80 8.50
N LEU A 336 -15.40 8.63 8.95
CA LEU A 336 -16.73 8.09 8.62
C LEU A 336 -17.83 8.93 9.23
#